data_AF-A0A8S3TFJ4-F1
#
_entry.id   AF-A0A8S3TFJ4-F1
#
_cell.length_a   1.000
_cell.length_b   1.000
_cell.length_c   1.000
_cell.angle_alpha   90.00
_cell.angle_beta   90.00
_cell.angle_gamma   90.00
#
_symmetry.space_group_name_H-M   'P 1'
#
loop_
_entity.id
_entity.type
_entity.pdbx_description
1 polymer ?
#
loop_
_entity_poly.entity_id
_entity_poly.type
_entity_poly.pdbx_seq_one_letter_code
_entity_poly.pdbx_strand_id
1 'polypeptide(L)'
;MDTDLDDSIKAVILREVKNAVSSSQQDLLNSITTVMDSRLSSFQSNLQQSQQEISQTQIAKLEETMTDNYSFQRKGNENQYRHEVKVLTKLKEAKASLEAPELGIDSVRTAKMKIIEGIDLVRERQKLIKLADSSQLGWKVVSEYVANPIADDSEDEKKMMRAQSRAERKSKAEKVPLSCQVQASSQIMLHQCEQYPAIKIDKTMTERLQHELQRRDQVPA
;
A
#
# COMPACT_ATOMS: atom_id res chain seq x y z
N MET A 1 35.54 69.25 -51.22
CA MET A 1 34.11 69.59 -51.23
C MET A 1 33.23 68.34 -51.41
N ASP A 2 33.80 67.20 -51.83
CA ASP A 2 33.05 65.95 -52.07
C ASP A 2 32.76 65.08 -50.82
N THR A 3 33.41 65.35 -49.69
CA THR A 3 33.24 64.57 -48.45
C THR A 3 31.90 64.81 -47.76
N ASP A 4 31.37 66.04 -47.81
CA ASP A 4 30.09 66.39 -47.16
C ASP A 4 28.88 65.74 -47.83
N LEU A 5 28.96 65.48 -49.14
CA LEU A 5 27.90 64.81 -49.87
C LEU A 5 27.88 63.30 -49.57
N ASP A 6 29.04 62.66 -49.47
CA ASP A 6 29.18 61.25 -49.11
C ASP A 6 28.72 60.98 -47.67
N ASP A 7 29.05 61.87 -46.73
CA ASP A 7 28.59 61.77 -45.33
C ASP A 7 27.07 61.99 -45.20
N SER A 8 26.49 62.88 -46.02
CA SER A 8 25.04 63.08 -46.09
C SER A 8 24.32 61.84 -46.62
N ILE A 9 24.84 61.21 -47.68
CA ILE A 9 24.27 59.99 -48.25
C ILE A 9 24.36 58.82 -47.26
N LYS A 10 25.51 58.65 -46.59
CA LYS A 10 25.68 57.66 -45.52
C LYS A 10 24.69 57.88 -44.38
N ALA A 11 24.48 59.13 -43.95
CA ALA A 11 23.53 59.45 -42.89
C ALA A 11 22.09 59.09 -43.27
N VAL A 12 21.68 59.35 -44.52
CA VAL A 12 20.35 58.96 -45.03
C VAL A 12 20.19 57.45 -45.10
N ILE A 13 21.18 56.73 -45.65
CA ILE A 13 21.16 55.26 -45.73
C ILE A 13 21.11 54.64 -44.33
N LEU A 14 21.94 55.10 -43.41
CA LEU A 14 21.94 54.63 -42.02
C LEU A 14 20.59 54.87 -41.34
N ARG A 15 19.96 56.01 -41.59
CA ARG A 15 18.63 56.32 -41.05
C ARG A 15 17.58 55.36 -41.59
N GLU A 16 17.55 55.10 -42.89
CA GLU A 16 16.54 54.21 -43.46
C GLU A 16 16.78 52.73 -43.16
N VAL A 17 18.04 52.29 -43.07
CA VAL A 17 18.36 50.96 -42.54
C VAL A 17 17.90 50.84 -41.09
N LYS A 18 18.17 51.84 -40.25
CA LYS A 18 17.72 51.85 -38.85
C LYS A 18 16.20 51.80 -38.75
N ASN A 19 15.49 52.61 -39.54
CA ASN A 19 14.03 52.63 -39.58
C ASN A 19 13.46 51.27 -40.03
N ALA A 20 14.01 50.68 -41.08
CA ALA A 20 13.59 49.37 -41.58
C ALA A 20 13.84 48.25 -40.56
N VAL A 21 15.00 48.25 -39.89
CA VAL A 21 15.32 47.30 -38.83
C VAL A 21 14.39 47.46 -37.63
N SER A 22 14.15 48.69 -37.18
CA SER A 22 13.22 48.95 -36.07
C SER A 22 11.78 48.54 -36.41
N SER A 23 11.33 48.80 -37.64
CA SER A 23 10.01 48.34 -38.12
C SER A 23 9.93 46.81 -38.12
N SER A 24 10.93 46.14 -38.68
CA SER A 24 10.97 44.67 -38.75
C SER A 24 11.01 44.02 -37.36
N GLN A 25 11.75 44.60 -36.42
CA GLN A 25 11.77 44.14 -35.03
C GLN A 25 10.42 44.31 -34.34
N GLN A 26 9.73 45.42 -34.58
CA GLN A 26 8.38 45.65 -34.04
C GLN A 26 7.38 44.63 -34.59
N ASP A 27 7.45 44.34 -35.89
CA ASP A 27 6.58 43.34 -36.54
C ASP A 27 6.84 41.93 -35.99
N LEU A 28 8.11 41.58 -35.76
CA LEU A 28 8.48 40.31 -35.15
C LEU A 28 7.94 40.19 -33.71
N LEU A 29 8.08 41.24 -32.90
CA LEU A 29 7.57 41.27 -31.53
C LEU A 29 6.05 41.15 -31.50
N ASN A 30 5.35 41.87 -32.39
CA ASN A 30 3.90 41.77 -32.53
C ASN A 30 3.47 40.34 -32.93
N SER A 31 4.18 39.71 -33.86
CA SER A 31 3.92 38.33 -34.28
C SER A 31 4.14 37.34 -33.14
N ILE A 32 5.23 37.48 -32.38
CA ILE A 32 5.53 36.63 -31.22
C ILE A 32 4.45 36.77 -30.15
N THR A 33 4.03 37.98 -29.82
CA THR A 33 2.94 38.24 -28.87
C THR A 33 1.66 37.55 -29.33
N THR A 34 1.30 37.71 -30.61
CA THR A 34 0.10 37.08 -31.20
C THR A 34 0.16 35.56 -31.11
N VAL A 35 1.32 34.95 -31.43
CA VAL A 35 1.50 33.49 -31.35
C VAL A 35 1.40 33.03 -29.89
N MET A 36 2.03 33.72 -28.95
CA MET A 36 1.93 33.39 -27.52
C MET A 36 0.49 33.48 -27.02
N ASP A 37 -0.24 34.55 -27.33
CA ASP A 37 -1.63 34.73 -26.91
C ASP A 37 -2.53 33.65 -27.51
N SER A 38 -2.33 33.30 -28.78
CA SER A 38 -3.09 32.23 -29.45
C SER A 38 -2.84 30.85 -28.81
N ARG A 39 -1.58 30.54 -28.50
CA ARG A 39 -1.17 29.27 -27.87
C ARG A 39 -1.65 29.20 -26.43
N LEU A 40 -1.55 30.29 -25.69
CA LEU A 40 -2.01 30.39 -24.31
C LEU A 40 -3.53 30.25 -24.23
N SER A 41 -4.26 30.91 -25.13
CA SER A 41 -5.73 30.78 -25.23
C SER A 41 -6.13 29.35 -25.58
N SER A 42 -5.44 28.73 -26.54
CA SER A 42 -5.68 27.33 -26.92
C SER A 42 -5.40 26.38 -25.75
N PHE A 43 -4.30 26.61 -25.02
CA PHE A 43 -3.94 25.82 -23.85
C PHE A 43 -4.96 25.97 -22.72
N GLN A 44 -5.40 27.20 -22.43
CA GLN A 44 -6.42 27.48 -21.44
C GLN A 44 -7.75 26.80 -21.81
N SER A 45 -8.15 26.85 -23.08
CA SER A 45 -9.34 26.18 -23.58
C SER A 45 -9.24 24.66 -23.40
N ASN A 46 -8.10 24.06 -23.76
CA ASN A 46 -7.86 22.63 -23.58
C ASN A 46 -7.89 22.21 -22.10
N LEU A 47 -7.33 23.03 -21.20
CA LEU A 47 -7.39 22.77 -19.76
C LEU A 47 -8.81 22.85 -19.21
N GLN A 48 -9.58 23.86 -19.62
CA GLN A 48 -10.98 24.01 -19.20
C GLN A 48 -11.83 22.83 -19.70
N GLN A 49 -11.65 22.42 -20.96
CA GLN A 49 -12.35 21.28 -21.53
C GLN A 49 -11.97 19.98 -20.80
N SER A 50 -10.68 19.71 -20.62
CA SER A 50 -10.19 18.53 -19.89
C SER A 50 -10.74 18.49 -18.45
N GLN A 51 -10.75 19.63 -17.74
CA GLN A 51 -11.28 19.70 -16.38
C GLN A 51 -12.81 19.48 -16.34
N GLN A 52 -13.55 20.03 -17.30
CA GLN A 52 -15.00 19.82 -17.41
C GLN A 52 -15.34 18.37 -17.72
N GLU A 53 -14.62 17.72 -18.64
CA GLU A 53 -14.80 16.30 -18.96
C GLU A 53 -14.51 15.40 -17.74
N ILE A 54 -13.42 15.68 -17.01
CA ILE A 54 -13.08 14.97 -15.77
C ILE A 54 -14.16 15.17 -14.70
N SER A 55 -14.66 16.39 -14.53
CA SER A 55 -15.70 16.73 -13.55
C SER A 55 -17.04 16.08 -13.90
N GLN A 56 -17.52 16.23 -15.13
CA GLN A 56 -18.77 15.63 -15.58
C GLN A 56 -18.73 14.10 -15.53
N THR A 57 -17.60 13.49 -15.90
CA THR A 57 -17.44 12.03 -15.82
C THR A 57 -17.44 11.54 -14.36
N GLN A 58 -16.81 12.28 -13.44
CA GLN A 58 -16.82 11.93 -12.02
C GLN A 58 -18.19 12.16 -11.38
N ILE A 59 -18.87 13.27 -11.71
CA ILE A 59 -20.21 13.59 -11.23
C ILE A 59 -21.22 12.57 -11.75
N ALA A 60 -21.21 12.24 -13.05
CA ALA A 60 -22.11 11.22 -13.61
C ALA A 60 -21.86 9.83 -13.00
N LYS A 61 -20.59 9.48 -12.72
CA LYS A 61 -20.25 8.23 -12.01
C LYS A 61 -20.71 8.25 -10.55
N LEU A 62 -20.58 9.38 -9.86
CA LEU A 62 -21.06 9.57 -8.48
C LEU A 62 -22.58 9.51 -8.43
N GLU A 63 -23.27 10.22 -9.33
CA GLU A 63 -24.73 10.23 -9.46
C GLU A 63 -25.26 8.84 -9.78
N GLU A 64 -24.67 8.10 -10.73
CA GLU A 64 -25.05 6.70 -11.02
C GLU A 64 -24.86 5.77 -9.80
N THR A 65 -23.85 6.03 -8.95
CA THR A 65 -23.69 5.30 -7.68
C THR A 65 -24.58 5.79 -6.53
N MET A 66 -25.18 6.98 -6.64
CA MET A 66 -26.03 7.60 -5.60
C MET A 66 -27.53 7.58 -5.91
N THR A 67 -27.94 7.21 -7.13
CA THR A 67 -29.35 7.24 -7.56
C THR A 67 -30.24 6.12 -7.02
N ASP A 68 -29.79 5.30 -6.08
CA ASP A 68 -30.70 4.39 -5.38
C ASP A 68 -30.47 4.51 -3.87
N ASN A 69 -31.35 5.26 -3.19
CA ASN A 69 -31.54 5.18 -1.73
C ASN A 69 -32.13 3.82 -1.31
N TYR A 70 -31.87 2.76 -2.09
CA TYR A 70 -32.29 1.41 -1.86
C TYR A 70 -31.39 0.78 -0.80
N SER A 71 -31.98 0.42 0.34
CA SER A 71 -31.28 -0.33 1.38
C SER A 71 -31.39 -1.83 1.11
N PHE A 72 -30.24 -2.44 0.83
CA PHE A 72 -30.17 -3.89 0.63
C PHE A 72 -30.36 -4.62 1.96
N GLN A 73 -31.34 -5.53 2.00
CA GLN A 73 -31.60 -6.37 3.18
C GLN A 73 -30.47 -7.37 3.48
N ARG A 74 -29.71 -7.76 2.45
CA ARG A 74 -28.61 -8.72 2.56
C ARG A 74 -27.32 -8.08 2.07
N LYS A 75 -26.27 -8.12 2.89
CA LYS A 75 -24.97 -7.55 2.53
C LYS A 75 -24.36 -8.19 1.27
N GLY A 76 -24.58 -9.49 1.07
CA GLY A 76 -24.15 -10.18 -0.16
C GLY A 76 -24.79 -9.62 -1.43
N ASN A 77 -26.07 -9.23 -1.37
CA ASN A 77 -26.79 -8.64 -2.50
C ASN A 77 -26.31 -7.22 -2.79
N GLU A 78 -26.05 -6.43 -1.74
CA GLU A 78 -25.43 -5.10 -1.89
C GLU A 78 -24.08 -5.21 -2.61
N ASN A 79 -23.24 -6.14 -2.17
CA ASN A 79 -21.93 -6.36 -2.78
C ASN A 79 -22.05 -6.85 -4.22
N GLN A 80 -23.05 -7.68 -4.54
CA GLN A 80 -23.32 -8.09 -5.91
C GLN A 80 -23.75 -6.90 -6.77
N TYR A 81 -24.70 -6.10 -6.30
CA TYR A 81 -25.16 -4.92 -7.03
C TYR A 81 -24.01 -3.95 -7.32
N ARG A 82 -23.19 -3.62 -6.30
CA ARG A 82 -22.01 -2.76 -6.49
C ARG A 82 -21.02 -3.34 -7.48
N HIS A 83 -20.89 -4.67 -7.56
CA HIS A 83 -20.06 -5.32 -8.57
C HIS A 83 -20.67 -5.19 -9.97
N GLU A 84 -21.96 -5.47 -10.13
CA GLU A 84 -22.66 -5.32 -11.41
C GLU A 84 -22.62 -3.89 -11.94
N VAL A 85 -22.77 -2.89 -11.06
CA VAL A 85 -22.60 -1.47 -11.43
C VAL A 85 -21.22 -1.24 -12.05
N LYS A 86 -20.14 -1.75 -11.44
CA LYS A 86 -18.78 -1.60 -12.00
C LYS A 86 -18.65 -2.25 -13.38
N VAL A 87 -19.18 -3.46 -13.55
CA VAL A 87 -19.16 -4.17 -14.84
C VAL A 87 -19.95 -3.38 -15.88
N LEU A 88 -21.16 -2.93 -15.54
CA LEU A 88 -22.02 -2.13 -16.40
C LEU A 88 -21.33 -0.83 -16.82
N THR A 89 -20.65 -0.13 -15.91
CA THR A 89 -19.86 1.06 -16.25
C THR A 89 -18.79 0.74 -17.29
N LYS A 90 -18.05 -0.37 -17.16
CA LYS A 90 -17.04 -0.77 -18.17
C LYS A 90 -17.65 -1.07 -19.54
N LEU A 91 -18.81 -1.72 -19.56
CA LEU A 91 -19.55 -1.99 -20.80
C LEU A 91 -20.08 -0.71 -21.44
N LYS A 92 -20.59 0.25 -20.65
CA LYS A 92 -21.01 1.57 -21.12
C LYS A 92 -19.84 2.38 -21.68
N GLU A 93 -18.69 2.39 -21.00
CA GLU A 93 -17.46 3.05 -21.48
C GLU A 93 -16.99 2.43 -22.82
N ALA A 94 -17.04 1.10 -22.94
CA ALA A 94 -16.71 0.41 -24.19
C ALA A 94 -17.69 0.77 -25.31
N LYS A 95 -19.00 0.75 -25.02
CA LYS A 95 -20.05 1.12 -25.97
C LYS A 95 -19.89 2.55 -26.47
N ALA A 96 -19.71 3.51 -25.56
CA ALA A 96 -19.51 4.92 -25.90
C ALA A 96 -18.27 5.13 -26.79
N SER A 97 -17.19 4.37 -26.54
CA SER A 97 -15.99 4.40 -27.39
C SER A 97 -16.26 3.89 -28.81
N LEU A 98 -17.20 2.96 -29.00
CA LEU A 98 -17.55 2.40 -30.31
C LEU A 98 -18.61 3.22 -31.05
N GLU A 99 -19.43 3.99 -30.34
CA GLU A 99 -20.48 4.87 -30.90
C GLU A 99 -19.98 6.28 -31.21
N ALA A 100 -18.67 6.53 -31.05
CA ALA A 100 -18.07 7.82 -31.37
C ALA A 100 -18.28 8.19 -32.87
N PRO A 101 -18.53 9.47 -33.21
CA PRO A 101 -18.79 9.91 -34.59
C PRO A 101 -17.71 9.52 -35.60
N GLU A 102 -16.45 9.46 -35.14
CA GLU A 102 -15.33 8.93 -35.89
C GLU A 102 -14.77 7.68 -35.19
N LEU A 103 -14.96 6.52 -35.83
CA LEU A 103 -14.45 5.24 -35.39
C LEU A 103 -12.95 5.12 -35.72
N GLY A 104 -12.11 5.70 -34.86
CA GLY A 104 -10.67 5.58 -34.94
C GLY A 104 -10.12 4.27 -34.38
N ILE A 105 -8.90 3.91 -34.78
CA ILE A 105 -8.14 2.78 -34.21
C ILE A 105 -8.01 2.91 -32.69
N ASP A 106 -7.85 4.15 -32.21
CA ASP A 106 -7.73 4.45 -30.79
C ASP A 106 -9.03 4.22 -30.01
N SER A 107 -10.17 4.53 -30.63
CA SER A 107 -11.51 4.26 -30.08
C SER A 107 -11.75 2.76 -29.94
N VAL A 108 -11.39 1.98 -30.97
CA VAL A 108 -11.49 0.51 -30.95
C VAL A 108 -10.55 -0.11 -29.90
N ARG A 109 -9.31 0.39 -29.80
CA ARG A 109 -8.35 -0.05 -28.79
C ARG A 109 -8.85 0.22 -27.38
N THR A 110 -9.40 1.41 -27.14
CA THR A 110 -9.99 1.79 -25.85
C THR A 110 -11.16 0.88 -25.50
N ALA A 111 -12.10 0.67 -26.44
CA ALA A 111 -13.22 -0.24 -26.25
C ALA A 111 -12.78 -1.66 -25.87
N LYS A 112 -11.77 -2.18 -26.58
CA LYS A 112 -11.19 -3.50 -26.29
C LYS A 112 -10.61 -3.59 -24.88
N MET A 113 -9.86 -2.56 -24.45
CA MET A 113 -9.33 -2.52 -23.08
C MET A 113 -10.45 -2.52 -22.03
N LYS A 114 -11.50 -1.73 -22.23
CA LYS A 114 -12.65 -1.68 -21.31
C LYS A 114 -13.41 -3.00 -21.23
N ILE A 115 -13.55 -3.71 -22.35
CA ILE A 115 -14.14 -5.05 -22.37
C ILE A 115 -13.27 -6.03 -21.58
N ILE A 116 -11.95 -6.00 -21.75
CA ILE A 116 -11.02 -6.85 -20.99
C ILE A 116 -11.14 -6.58 -19.49
N GLU A 117 -11.13 -5.30 -19.07
CA GLU A 117 -11.35 -4.92 -17.68
C GLU A 117 -12.69 -5.46 -17.13
N GLY A 118 -13.76 -5.38 -17.92
CA GLY A 118 -15.07 -5.95 -17.57
C GLY A 118 -15.06 -7.48 -17.43
N ILE A 119 -14.35 -8.18 -18.32
CA ILE A 119 -14.19 -9.63 -18.27
C ILE A 119 -13.44 -10.05 -17.00
N ASP A 120 -12.36 -9.35 -16.65
CA ASP A 120 -11.56 -9.68 -15.48
C ASP A 120 -12.32 -9.44 -14.18
N LEU A 121 -13.14 -8.38 -14.12
CA LEU A 121 -14.08 -8.16 -13.01
C LEU A 121 -15.03 -9.37 -12.84
N VAL A 122 -15.65 -9.84 -13.94
CA VAL A 122 -16.56 -10.98 -13.89
C VAL A 122 -15.84 -12.26 -13.46
N ARG A 123 -14.64 -12.52 -13.97
CA ARG A 123 -13.84 -13.70 -13.58
C ARG A 123 -13.51 -13.72 -12.10
N GLU A 124 -13.05 -12.60 -11.57
CA GLU A 124 -12.76 -12.49 -10.14
C GLU A 124 -14.03 -12.71 -9.32
N ARG A 125 -15.16 -12.13 -9.74
CA ARG A 125 -16.42 -12.34 -9.04
C ARG A 125 -16.89 -13.78 -9.08
N GLN A 126 -16.75 -14.48 -10.20
CA GLN A 126 -17.05 -15.90 -10.31
C GLN A 126 -16.22 -16.75 -9.34
N LYS A 127 -14.93 -16.41 -9.14
CA LYS A 127 -14.07 -17.04 -8.14
C LYS A 127 -14.61 -16.81 -6.72
N LEU A 128 -14.99 -15.57 -6.39
CA LEU A 128 -15.55 -15.24 -5.07
C LEU A 128 -16.90 -15.92 -4.81
N ILE A 129 -17.75 -16.08 -5.83
CA ILE A 129 -19.02 -16.82 -5.71
C ILE A 129 -18.75 -18.29 -5.41
N LYS A 130 -17.81 -18.93 -6.12
CA LYS A 130 -17.40 -20.33 -5.84
C LYS A 130 -16.85 -20.47 -4.42
N LEU A 131 -16.04 -19.50 -3.96
CA LEU A 131 -15.53 -19.49 -2.59
C LEU A 131 -16.66 -19.39 -1.56
N ALA A 132 -17.62 -18.49 -1.78
CA ALA A 132 -18.80 -18.37 -0.92
C ALA A 132 -19.63 -19.67 -0.90
N ASP A 133 -19.86 -20.30 -2.05
CA ASP A 133 -20.65 -21.54 -2.15
C ASP A 133 -19.97 -22.73 -1.45
N SER A 134 -18.64 -22.84 -1.58
CA SER A 134 -17.85 -23.92 -0.96
C SER A 134 -17.72 -23.83 0.56
N SER A 135 -18.02 -22.67 1.15
CA SER A 135 -17.81 -22.39 2.57
C SER A 135 -19.13 -22.32 3.33
N GLN A 136 -19.22 -22.99 4.48
CA GLN A 136 -20.38 -22.93 5.36
C GLN A 136 -20.67 -21.50 5.87
N LEU A 137 -19.64 -20.66 5.97
CA LEU A 137 -19.73 -19.27 6.41
C LEU A 137 -19.98 -18.29 5.23
N GLY A 138 -20.03 -18.80 4.00
CA GLY A 138 -20.45 -18.06 2.81
C GLY A 138 -19.64 -16.79 2.54
N TRP A 139 -20.36 -15.70 2.27
CA TRP A 139 -19.80 -14.38 2.00
C TRP A 139 -18.95 -13.79 3.13
N LYS A 140 -19.03 -14.30 4.37
CA LYS A 140 -18.15 -13.86 5.45
C LYS A 140 -16.69 -14.25 5.16
N VAL A 141 -16.45 -15.46 4.65
CA VAL A 141 -15.09 -15.89 4.26
C VAL A 141 -14.56 -15.07 3.08
N VAL A 142 -15.43 -14.73 2.13
CA VAL A 142 -15.06 -13.83 1.03
C VAL A 142 -14.64 -12.46 1.55
N SER A 143 -15.31 -11.94 2.58
CA SER A 143 -14.96 -10.66 3.20
C SER A 143 -13.55 -10.70 3.80
N GLU A 144 -13.23 -11.75 4.55
CA GLU A 144 -11.89 -11.94 5.12
C GLU A 144 -10.84 -12.13 4.02
N TYR A 145 -11.14 -12.95 3.00
CA TYR A 145 -10.25 -13.18 1.86
C TYR A 145 -9.92 -11.88 1.10
N VAL A 146 -10.92 -11.04 0.82
CA VAL A 146 -10.70 -9.73 0.15
C VAL A 146 -10.00 -8.73 1.08
N ALA A 147 -10.20 -8.82 2.39
CA ALA A 147 -9.58 -7.94 3.38
C ALA A 147 -8.12 -8.28 3.69
N ASN A 148 -7.58 -9.41 3.22
CA ASN A 148 -6.22 -9.85 3.45
C ASN A 148 -5.33 -9.65 2.20
N PRO A 149 -4.84 -8.43 1.92
CA PRO A 149 -4.07 -8.12 0.71
C PRO A 149 -2.63 -8.68 0.71
N ILE A 150 -2.22 -9.42 1.75
CA ILE A 150 -0.84 -9.85 1.96
C ILE A 150 -0.60 -11.30 1.53
N ALA A 151 -1.65 -12.13 1.45
CA ALA A 151 -1.50 -13.53 1.09
C ALA A 151 -1.77 -13.75 -0.41
N ASP A 152 -0.74 -14.13 -1.16
CA ASP A 152 -0.84 -14.38 -2.60
C ASP A 152 -1.67 -15.65 -2.92
N ASP A 153 -1.72 -16.60 -1.99
CA ASP A 153 -2.54 -17.81 -2.08
C ASP A 153 -2.98 -18.35 -0.71
N SER A 154 -3.84 -19.38 -0.69
CA SER A 154 -4.36 -19.99 0.55
C SER A 154 -3.28 -20.71 1.36
N GLU A 155 -2.19 -21.16 0.75
CA GLU A 155 -1.07 -21.79 1.47
C GLU A 155 -0.19 -20.74 2.14
N ASP A 156 -0.01 -19.59 1.50
CA ASP A 156 0.69 -18.42 2.03
C ASP A 156 -0.08 -17.80 3.19
N GLU A 157 -1.41 -17.74 3.12
CA GLU A 157 -2.26 -17.37 4.25
C GLU A 157 -2.03 -18.31 5.45
N LYS A 158 -2.04 -19.63 5.24
CA LYS A 158 -1.74 -20.60 6.31
C LYS A 158 -0.32 -20.44 6.85
N LYS A 159 0.65 -20.12 5.98
CA LYS A 159 2.05 -19.93 6.34
C LYS A 159 2.24 -18.67 7.17
N MET A 160 1.56 -17.58 6.82
CA MET A 160 1.51 -16.32 7.57
C MET A 160 0.82 -16.52 8.93
N MET A 161 -0.34 -17.19 8.97
CA MET A 161 -1.03 -17.51 10.23
C MET A 161 -0.18 -18.36 11.17
N ARG A 162 0.56 -19.34 10.62
CA ARG A 162 1.54 -20.14 11.39
C ARG A 162 2.72 -19.30 11.87
N ALA A 163 3.23 -18.38 11.05
CA ALA A 163 4.32 -17.48 11.41
C ALA A 163 3.89 -16.51 12.53
N GLN A 164 2.71 -15.90 12.42
CA GLN A 164 2.13 -15.04 13.45
C GLN A 164 1.91 -15.81 14.75
N SER A 165 1.30 -16.99 14.69
CA SER A 165 1.10 -17.85 15.86
C SER A 165 2.43 -18.22 16.55
N ARG A 166 3.50 -18.45 15.77
CA ARG A 166 4.85 -18.73 16.31
C ARG A 166 5.46 -17.48 16.95
N ALA A 167 5.30 -16.31 16.34
CA ALA A 167 5.79 -15.05 16.88
C ALA A 167 5.07 -14.67 18.18
N GLU A 168 3.74 -14.84 18.26
CA GLU A 168 2.95 -14.61 19.48
C GLU A 168 3.34 -15.55 20.62
N ARG A 169 3.65 -16.83 20.32
CA ARG A 169 4.15 -17.77 21.34
C ARG A 169 5.51 -17.34 21.88
N LYS A 170 6.41 -16.87 21.01
CA LYS A 170 7.75 -16.39 21.41
C LYS A 170 7.66 -15.11 22.23
N SER A 171 6.81 -14.16 21.84
CA SER A 171 6.63 -12.91 22.60
C SER A 171 5.92 -13.11 23.95
N LYS A 172 5.05 -14.12 24.07
CA LYS A 172 4.46 -14.53 25.36
C LYS A 172 5.47 -15.26 26.25
N ALA A 173 6.38 -16.05 25.67
CA ALA A 173 7.45 -16.73 26.40
C ALA A 173 8.57 -15.77 26.86
N GLU A 174 8.78 -14.65 26.16
CA GLU A 174 9.65 -13.56 26.63
C GLU A 174 9.02 -12.73 27.75
N LYS A 175 7.69 -12.74 27.87
CA LYS A 175 6.94 -12.07 28.95
C LYS A 175 6.64 -12.99 30.14
N VAL A 176 7.56 -13.90 30.50
CA VAL A 176 7.44 -14.62 31.77
C VAL A 176 7.64 -13.61 32.92
N PRO A 177 6.68 -13.47 33.86
CA PRO A 177 6.88 -12.64 35.04
C PRO A 177 7.98 -13.26 35.89
N LEU A 178 8.90 -12.44 36.40
CA LEU A 178 10.02 -12.81 37.29
C LEU A 178 9.62 -13.58 38.59
N SER A 179 8.35 -13.91 38.80
CA SER A 179 7.88 -14.56 40.03
C SER A 179 8.05 -16.09 40.06
N CYS A 180 8.36 -16.75 38.94
CA CYS A 180 8.40 -18.23 38.89
C CYS A 180 9.82 -18.86 38.91
N GLN A 181 10.90 -18.07 38.96
CA GLN A 181 12.26 -18.64 39.06
C GLN A 181 12.72 -18.97 40.48
N VAL A 182 12.05 -18.44 41.53
CA VAL A 182 12.47 -18.68 42.92
C VAL A 182 11.96 -20.02 43.47
N GLN A 183 10.86 -20.55 42.95
CA GLN A 183 10.26 -21.81 43.45
C GLN A 183 10.98 -23.07 42.92
N ALA A 184 11.48 -23.05 41.69
CA ALA A 184 12.19 -24.19 41.11
C ALA A 184 13.52 -24.50 41.83
N SER A 185 14.24 -23.46 42.28
CA SER A 185 15.53 -23.64 42.99
C SER A 185 15.35 -24.23 44.40
N SER A 186 14.26 -23.90 45.10
CA SER A 186 13.96 -24.44 46.44
C SER A 186 13.61 -25.93 46.39
N GLN A 187 12.87 -26.36 45.36
CA GLN A 187 12.42 -27.73 45.23
C GLN A 187 13.54 -28.69 44.77
N ILE A 188 14.50 -28.20 43.98
CA ILE A 188 15.68 -28.97 43.57
C ILE A 188 16.65 -29.21 44.76
N MET A 189 16.80 -28.24 45.68
CA MET A 189 17.62 -28.38 46.89
C MET A 189 17.08 -29.44 47.86
N LEU A 190 15.75 -29.55 48.00
CA LEU A 190 15.14 -30.56 48.88
C LEU A 190 15.27 -31.98 48.30
N HIS A 191 15.15 -32.13 46.97
CA HIS A 191 15.23 -33.44 46.33
C HIS A 191 16.65 -34.01 46.23
N GLN A 192 17.70 -33.16 46.27
CA GLN A 192 19.08 -33.63 46.35
C GLN A 192 19.50 -34.05 47.78
N CYS A 193 18.76 -33.62 48.81
CA CYS A 193 19.01 -34.03 50.19
C CYS A 193 18.50 -35.45 50.49
N GLU A 194 17.45 -35.91 49.80
CA GLU A 194 16.83 -37.23 50.00
C GLU A 194 17.56 -38.39 49.29
N GLN A 195 18.53 -38.11 48.40
CA GLN A 195 19.17 -39.15 47.57
C GLN A 195 20.54 -39.65 48.07
N TYR A 196 21.07 -39.16 49.19
CA TYR A 196 22.28 -39.72 49.79
C TYR A 196 21.95 -40.45 51.09
N PRO A 197 22.02 -41.80 51.14
CA PRO A 197 21.93 -42.50 52.41
C PRO A 197 23.15 -42.13 53.28
N ALA A 198 22.88 -41.80 54.53
CA ALA A 198 23.90 -41.48 55.52
C ALA A 198 25.00 -42.55 55.54
N ILE A 199 26.24 -42.13 55.27
CA ILE A 199 27.43 -42.94 55.51
C ILE A 199 27.40 -43.33 56.99
N LYS A 200 27.31 -44.64 57.27
CA LYS A 200 27.42 -45.17 58.63
C LYS A 200 28.84 -44.91 59.12
N ILE A 201 29.04 -43.79 59.81
CA ILE A 201 30.26 -43.54 60.58
C ILE A 201 30.24 -44.54 61.75
N ASP A 202 31.26 -45.40 61.78
CA ASP A 202 31.51 -46.34 62.88
C ASP A 202 31.64 -45.56 64.20
N LYS A 203 30.78 -45.88 65.17
CA LYS A 203 30.72 -45.23 66.49
C LYS A 203 32.07 -45.28 67.23
N THR A 204 32.91 -46.27 66.93
CA THR A 204 34.23 -46.44 67.57
C THR A 204 35.26 -45.40 67.10
N MET A 205 35.01 -44.71 65.99
CA MET A 205 35.89 -43.65 65.47
C MET A 205 35.53 -42.29 66.09
N THR A 206 34.24 -42.04 66.33
CA THR A 206 33.76 -40.81 66.97
C THR A 206 34.13 -40.75 68.46
N GLU A 207 34.06 -41.89 69.17
CA GLU A 207 34.48 -41.98 70.56
C GLU A 207 36.02 -41.81 70.73
N ARG A 208 36.81 -42.30 69.76
CA ARG A 208 38.27 -42.08 69.75
C ARG A 208 38.65 -40.61 69.55
N LEU A 209 37.95 -39.89 68.67
CA LEU A 209 38.14 -38.45 68.46
C LEU A 209 37.71 -37.62 69.68
N GLN A 210 36.63 -37.98 70.37
CA GLN A 210 36.22 -37.32 71.61
C GLN A 210 37.23 -37.55 72.75
N HIS A 211 37.75 -38.76 72.89
CA HIS A 211 38.76 -39.07 73.91
C HIS A 211 40.16 -38.48 73.61
N GLU A 212 40.48 -38.22 72.34
CA GLU A 212 41.68 -37.47 71.94
C GLU A 212 41.55 -35.96 72.17
N LEU A 213 40.35 -35.38 71.96
CA LEU A 213 40.08 -33.98 72.26
C LEU A 213 40.15 -33.71 73.77
N GLN A 214 39.60 -34.60 74.61
CA GLN A 214 39.67 -34.47 76.07
C GLN A 214 41.07 -34.66 76.67
N ARG A 215 42.00 -35.31 75.97
CA ARG A 215 43.41 -35.41 76.41
C ARG A 215 44.25 -34.20 76.03
N ARG A 216 43.86 -33.40 75.01
CA ARG A 216 44.59 -32.18 74.63
C ARG A 216 44.35 -31.01 75.59
N ASP A 217 43.26 -31.02 76.34
CA ASP A 217 42.92 -29.97 77.32
C ASP A 217 43.47 -30.23 78.74
N GLN A 218 44.28 -31.27 78.93
CA GLN A 218 45.05 -31.48 80.17
C GLN A 218 46.55 -31.43 79.87
N VAL A 219 47.04 -30.25 79.53
CA VAL A 219 48.45 -29.89 79.77
C VAL A 219 48.46 -29.04 81.05
N PRO A 220 48.96 -29.57 82.18
CA PRO A 220 49.09 -28.78 83.39
C PRO A 220 50.23 -27.77 83.26
N ALA A 221 50.01 -26.57 83.79
CA ALA A 221 51.07 -25.63 84.18
C ALA A 221 51.74 -26.11 85.47
#